data_AF-A0A8J8DA48-F1
#
_entry.id   AF-A0A8J8DA48-F1
#
_cell.length_a   1.000
_cell.length_b   1.000
_cell.length_c   1.000
_cell.angle_alpha   90.00
_cell.angle_beta   90.00
_cell.angle_gamma   90.00
#
_symmetry.space_group_name_H-M   'P 1'
#
loop_
_entity.id
_entity.type
_entity.pdbx_description
1 polymer ?
#
loop_
_entity_poly.entity_id
_entity_poly.type
_entity_poly.pdbx_seq_one_letter_code
_entity_poly.pdbx_strand_id
1 'polypeptide(L)'
;MTLVLALKWIWDKEKKHDAVLMVSDSRVTYGPVTYEAKKIHPITVNGVPVAIAGGSGDAALIKYGYYVVDSITRKYMENKETTPSQEEFRGLIGEIENVLIQRFRELRSMGIEISFTMILSSVDPEGKASIYHFDSRGLAEPVHDTPGFAIIGSGSITGGLLLLRLLGYSPSVELNWGLLSTFIVDMVSEIDPSVGPFVGESWLMRVENGRVALGQIKEEALKEFKEQVRKRKELIQELMFLCDVLGEDEVEKVILSSLTGAGGNEGHEGDDKGQS
;
A
#
# COMPACT_ATOMS: atom_id res chain seq x y z
N MET A 1 8.39 8.39 13.71
CA MET A 1 7.63 7.14 13.91
C MET A 1 6.39 7.21 13.04
N THR A 2 6.05 6.10 12.36
CA THR A 2 5.22 6.09 11.14
C THR A 2 4.83 4.65 10.81
N LEU A 3 3.73 4.49 10.07
CA LEU A 3 3.35 3.30 9.32
C LEU A 3 3.06 3.71 7.88
N VAL A 4 3.86 3.21 6.93
CA VAL A 4 3.54 3.27 5.50
C VAL A 4 3.42 1.84 4.99
N LEU A 5 2.38 1.58 4.22
CA LEU A 5 2.06 0.28 3.65
C LEU A 5 1.86 0.43 2.14
N ALA A 6 2.47 -0.44 1.34
CA ALA A 6 2.18 -0.61 -0.08
C ALA A 6 1.69 -2.04 -0.33
N LEU A 7 0.50 -2.17 -0.94
CA LEU A 7 -0.13 -3.45 -1.24
C LEU A 7 -0.29 -3.60 -2.75
N LYS A 8 0.19 -4.72 -3.31
CA LYS A 8 -0.18 -5.18 -4.65
C LYS A 8 -1.47 -6.00 -4.59
N TRP A 9 -2.27 -5.98 -5.65
CA TRP A 9 -3.29 -7.00 -5.87
C TRP A 9 -3.76 -7.05 -7.33
N ILE A 10 -4.51 -8.09 -7.68
CA ILE A 10 -5.15 -8.23 -9.00
C ILE A 10 -6.34 -7.27 -9.10
N TRP A 11 -6.20 -6.22 -9.92
CA TRP A 11 -7.22 -5.23 -10.20
C TRP A 11 -8.23 -5.68 -11.28
N ASP A 12 -7.75 -6.39 -12.30
CA ASP A 12 -8.57 -6.95 -13.38
C ASP A 12 -8.10 -8.39 -13.64
N LYS A 13 -8.92 -9.38 -13.22
CA LYS A 13 -8.60 -10.80 -13.35
C LYS A 13 -8.55 -11.26 -14.80
N GLU A 14 -9.43 -10.74 -15.65
CA GLU A 14 -9.51 -11.15 -17.05
C GLU A 14 -8.27 -10.68 -17.81
N LYS A 15 -7.85 -9.44 -17.55
CA LYS A 15 -6.65 -8.86 -18.18
C LYS A 15 -5.36 -9.15 -17.44
N LYS A 16 -5.43 -9.78 -16.26
CA LYS A 16 -4.31 -9.99 -15.33
C LYS A 16 -3.58 -8.69 -14.99
N HIS A 17 -4.33 -7.60 -14.84
CA HIS A 17 -3.76 -6.34 -14.40
C HIS A 17 -3.73 -6.30 -12.89
N ASP A 18 -2.60 -5.88 -12.36
CA ASP A 18 -2.39 -5.55 -10.97
C ASP A 18 -2.65 -4.05 -10.71
N ALA A 19 -2.79 -3.72 -9.44
CA ALA A 19 -2.72 -2.36 -8.93
C ALA A 19 -1.80 -2.29 -7.71
N VAL A 20 -1.36 -1.08 -7.36
CA VAL A 20 -0.69 -0.80 -6.10
C VAL A 20 -1.41 0.30 -5.34
N LEU A 21 -1.76 0.05 -4.09
CA LEU A 21 -2.18 1.06 -3.13
C LEU A 21 -1.05 1.32 -2.13
N MET A 22 -0.67 2.57 -2.00
CA MET A 22 0.12 3.01 -0.87
C MET A 22 -0.77 3.78 0.11
N VAL A 23 -0.70 3.46 1.39
CA VAL A 23 -1.35 4.19 2.48
C VAL A 23 -0.36 4.55 3.57
N SER A 24 -0.68 5.60 4.31
CA SER A 24 0.11 6.03 5.45
C SER A 24 -0.78 6.46 6.61
N ASP A 25 -0.27 6.29 7.83
CA ASP A 25 -0.85 6.93 9.01
C ASP A 25 -0.69 8.46 8.95
N SER A 26 -1.50 9.20 9.72
CA SER A 26 -1.52 10.67 9.67
C SER A 26 -0.40 11.37 10.45
N ARG A 27 0.28 10.67 11.36
CA ARG A 27 1.04 11.30 12.45
C ARG A 27 2.54 11.33 12.20
N VAL A 28 3.18 12.47 12.42
CA VAL A 28 4.64 12.57 12.54
C VAL A 28 4.99 13.09 13.93
N THR A 29 5.89 12.39 14.61
CA THR A 29 6.43 12.79 15.92
C THR A 29 7.88 13.24 15.78
N TYR A 30 8.17 14.46 16.23
CA TYR A 30 9.52 15.02 16.31
C TYR A 30 9.77 15.53 17.74
N GLY A 31 10.56 14.78 18.52
CA GLY A 31 10.75 15.06 19.94
C GLY A 31 9.41 15.08 20.70
N PRO A 32 9.07 16.14 21.45
CA PRO A 32 7.80 16.25 22.17
C PRO A 32 6.62 16.72 21.29
N VAL A 33 6.85 17.06 20.02
CA VAL A 33 5.82 17.65 19.14
C VAL A 33 5.28 16.60 18.17
N THR A 34 3.96 16.59 18.03
CA THR A 34 3.23 15.72 17.10
C THR A 34 2.37 16.57 16.18
N TYR A 35 2.48 16.34 14.86
CA TYR A 35 1.70 17.04 13.84
C TYR A 35 1.36 16.12 12.66
N GLU A 36 0.42 16.52 11.82
CA GLU A 36 0.06 15.78 10.62
C GLU A 36 1.01 16.11 9.46
N ALA A 37 1.52 15.10 8.78
CA ALA A 37 2.40 15.30 7.63
C ALA A 37 2.20 14.22 6.57
N LYS A 38 2.28 14.66 5.32
CA LYS A 38 2.27 13.76 4.17
C LYS A 38 3.58 13.00 4.08
N LYS A 39 3.49 11.67 4.09
CA LYS A 39 4.61 10.74 3.92
C LYS A 39 4.61 10.06 2.55
N ILE A 40 3.53 10.14 1.79
CA ILE A 40 3.45 9.60 0.43
C ILE A 40 3.70 10.72 -0.59
N HIS A 41 4.62 10.45 -1.51
CA HIS A 41 5.02 11.33 -2.60
C HIS A 41 4.64 10.69 -3.95
N PRO A 42 3.54 11.10 -4.58
CA PRO A 42 3.21 10.67 -5.94
C PRO A 42 4.19 11.30 -6.93
N ILE A 43 4.71 10.50 -7.86
CA ILE A 43 5.62 10.97 -8.91
C ILE A 43 4.88 10.96 -10.26
N THR A 44 4.72 12.16 -10.80
CA THR A 44 4.15 12.40 -12.13
C THR A 44 5.10 13.30 -12.90
N VAL A 45 5.44 12.94 -14.14
CA VAL A 45 6.28 13.77 -15.02
C VAL A 45 5.47 14.14 -16.25
N ASN A 46 5.35 15.44 -16.55
CA ASN A 46 4.59 15.94 -17.70
C ASN A 46 3.14 15.41 -17.77
N GLY A 47 2.50 15.18 -16.62
CA GLY A 47 1.15 14.60 -16.53
C GLY A 47 1.09 13.08 -16.63
N VAL A 48 2.22 12.40 -16.88
CA VAL A 48 2.32 10.93 -16.92
C VAL A 48 2.63 10.40 -15.51
N PRO A 49 1.79 9.54 -14.93
CA PRO A 49 2.11 8.88 -13.67
C PRO A 49 3.32 7.96 -13.83
N VAL A 50 4.29 8.05 -12.93
CA VAL A 50 5.53 7.26 -12.99
C VAL A 50 5.62 6.30 -11.83
N ALA A 51 5.38 6.78 -10.60
CA ALA A 51 5.53 5.98 -9.39
C ALA A 51 4.83 6.61 -8.19
N ILE A 52 4.80 5.86 -7.08
CA ILE A 52 4.44 6.33 -5.75
C ILE A 52 5.61 6.00 -4.81
N ALA A 53 6.11 7.00 -4.09
CA ALA A 53 7.11 6.80 -3.04
C ALA A 53 6.51 7.03 -1.65
N GLY A 54 6.95 6.27 -0.66
CA GLY A 54 6.58 6.47 0.74
C GLY A 54 7.77 6.20 1.64
N GLY A 55 7.91 6.94 2.73
CA GLY A 55 9.18 7.01 3.45
C GLY A 55 9.01 7.06 4.95
N SER A 56 9.96 6.44 5.66
CA SER A 56 10.04 6.46 7.11
C SER A 56 11.48 6.54 7.59
N GLY A 57 11.76 7.43 8.53
CA GLY A 57 13.10 7.69 9.06
C GLY A 57 13.32 9.18 9.32
N ASP A 58 14.57 9.62 9.19
CA ASP A 58 14.93 11.02 9.25
C ASP A 58 14.29 11.82 8.10
N ALA A 59 13.58 12.89 8.44
CA ALA A 59 12.80 13.65 7.45
C ALA A 59 13.67 14.30 6.36
N ALA A 60 14.91 14.69 6.65
CA ALA A 60 15.80 15.28 5.66
C ALA A 60 16.31 14.21 4.69
N LEU A 61 16.67 13.03 5.19
CA LEU A 61 17.07 11.90 4.35
C LEU A 61 15.92 11.37 3.48
N ILE A 62 14.70 11.31 4.00
CA ILE A 62 13.52 10.91 3.21
C ILE A 62 13.21 11.91 2.10
N LYS A 63 13.21 13.22 2.41
CA LYS A 63 13.05 14.26 1.39
C LYS A 63 14.16 14.24 0.33
N TYR A 64 15.39 13.92 0.74
CA TYR A 64 16.49 13.71 -0.21
C TYR A 64 16.21 12.49 -1.11
N GLY A 65 15.70 11.39 -0.55
CA GLY A 65 15.26 10.23 -1.33
C GLY A 65 14.23 10.61 -2.40
N TYR A 66 13.18 11.34 -2.04
CA TYR A 66 12.17 11.82 -3.00
C TYR A 66 12.77 12.72 -4.07
N TYR A 67 13.68 13.62 -3.69
CA TYR A 67 14.39 14.46 -4.65
C TYR A 67 15.22 13.65 -5.65
N VAL A 68 15.91 12.59 -5.20
CA VAL A 68 16.67 11.69 -6.08
C VAL A 68 15.74 10.98 -7.06
N VAL A 69 14.61 10.45 -6.57
CA VAL A 69 13.60 9.80 -7.42
C VAL A 69 13.05 10.78 -8.46
N ASP A 70 12.63 11.98 -8.05
CA ASP A 70 12.10 13.01 -8.97
C ASP A 70 13.13 13.41 -10.03
N SER A 71 14.41 13.54 -9.65
CA SER A 71 15.47 13.96 -10.56
C SER A 71 15.74 12.91 -11.63
N ILE A 72 15.85 11.65 -11.23
CA ILE A 72 16.12 10.52 -12.13
C ILE A 72 14.91 10.27 -13.03
N THR A 73 13.70 10.21 -12.47
CA THR A 73 12.48 9.99 -13.24
C THR A 73 12.20 11.12 -14.22
N ARG A 74 12.40 12.38 -13.83
CA ARG A 74 12.21 13.52 -14.74
C ARG A 74 13.16 13.46 -15.93
N LYS A 75 14.44 13.17 -15.69
CA LYS A 75 15.43 13.03 -16.75
C LYS A 75 15.08 11.88 -17.69
N TYR A 76 14.66 10.74 -17.12
CA TYR A 76 14.26 9.57 -17.90
C TYR A 76 13.02 9.83 -18.77
N MET A 77 12.05 10.56 -18.22
CA MET A 77 10.74 10.79 -18.84
C MET A 77 10.70 12.02 -19.76
N GLU A 78 11.81 12.74 -19.95
CA GLU A 78 11.86 14.01 -20.69
C GLU A 78 11.22 13.91 -22.09
N ASN A 79 11.40 12.77 -22.77
CA ASN A 79 10.88 12.51 -24.11
C ASN A 79 9.91 11.30 -24.16
N LYS A 80 9.27 10.95 -23.03
CA LYS A 80 8.35 9.81 -22.93
C LYS A 80 6.95 10.28 -22.58
N GLU A 81 5.96 9.67 -23.23
CA GLU A 81 4.53 9.97 -23.03
C GLU A 81 3.78 8.86 -22.25
N THR A 82 4.46 7.76 -21.95
CA THR A 82 3.90 6.59 -21.29
C THR A 82 4.70 6.22 -20.05
N THR A 83 4.01 5.72 -19.03
CA THR A 83 4.63 5.19 -17.81
C THR A 83 5.70 4.13 -18.17
N PRO A 84 6.84 4.09 -17.45
CA PRO A 84 7.89 3.11 -17.72
C PRO A 84 7.37 1.67 -17.67
N SER A 85 7.94 0.80 -18.51
CA SER A 85 7.72 -0.65 -18.38
C SER A 85 8.33 -1.16 -17.05
N GLN A 86 7.97 -2.37 -16.62
CA GLN A 86 8.59 -2.98 -15.44
C GLN A 86 10.13 -3.08 -15.55
N GLU A 87 10.66 -3.40 -16.73
CA GLU A 87 12.11 -3.47 -16.96
C GLU A 87 12.78 -2.09 -16.91
N GLU A 88 12.16 -1.11 -17.55
CA GLU A 88 12.61 0.28 -17.51
C GLU A 88 12.60 0.84 -16.10
N PHE A 89 11.53 0.56 -15.33
CA PHE A 89 11.41 0.97 -13.95
C PHE A 89 12.50 0.33 -13.08
N ARG A 90 12.82 -0.95 -13.29
CA ARG A 90 13.95 -1.62 -12.64
C ARG A 90 15.28 -0.92 -12.95
N GLY A 91 15.47 -0.43 -14.17
CA GLY A 91 16.62 0.41 -14.53
C GLY A 91 16.70 1.69 -13.68
N LEU A 92 15.56 2.37 -13.50
CA LEU A 92 15.48 3.57 -12.63
C LEU A 92 15.80 3.25 -11.18
N ILE A 93 15.34 2.12 -10.65
CA ILE A 93 15.68 1.67 -9.29
C ILE A 93 17.20 1.58 -9.14
N GLY A 94 17.90 0.95 -10.09
CA GLY A 94 19.36 0.83 -10.04
C GLY A 94 20.09 2.17 -10.05
N GLU A 95 19.60 3.16 -10.81
CA GLU A 95 20.14 4.52 -10.76
C GLU A 95 19.93 5.19 -9.40
N ILE A 96 18.73 5.04 -8.82
CA ILE A 96 18.38 5.59 -7.50
C ILE A 96 19.26 4.95 -6.41
N GLU A 97 19.39 3.62 -6.40
CA GLU A 97 20.25 2.88 -5.48
C GLU A 97 21.68 3.42 -5.48
N ASN A 98 22.26 3.60 -6.67
CA ASN A 98 23.63 4.09 -6.81
C ASN A 98 23.84 5.45 -6.13
N VAL A 99 22.90 6.38 -6.31
CA VAL A 99 22.97 7.71 -5.70
C VAL A 99 22.81 7.63 -4.17
N LEU A 100 21.83 6.86 -3.68
CA LEU A 100 21.57 6.70 -2.25
C LEU A 100 22.74 6.01 -1.53
N ILE A 101 23.29 4.93 -2.10
CA ILE A 101 24.44 4.20 -1.54
C ILE A 101 25.64 5.13 -1.37
N GLN A 102 25.96 5.93 -2.41
CA GLN A 102 27.07 6.88 -2.36
C GLN A 102 26.85 7.91 -1.24
N ARG A 103 25.68 8.53 -1.19
CA ARG A 103 25.36 9.53 -0.17
C ARG A 103 25.41 8.95 1.25
N PHE A 104 24.82 7.78 1.46
CA PHE A 104 24.78 7.17 2.79
C PHE A 104 26.16 6.68 3.24
N ARG A 105 27.02 6.26 2.31
CA ARG A 105 28.42 5.93 2.60
C ARG A 105 29.19 7.16 3.10
N GLU A 106 29.03 8.31 2.47
CA GLU A 106 29.66 9.58 2.90
C GLU A 106 29.22 9.99 4.31
N LEU A 107 27.90 9.96 4.55
CA LEU A 107 27.35 10.31 5.85
C LEU A 107 27.87 9.36 6.95
N ARG A 108 27.91 8.05 6.67
CA ARG A 108 28.51 7.07 7.59
C ARG A 108 29.99 7.31 7.85
N SER A 109 30.78 7.73 6.85
CA SER A 109 32.20 8.03 7.07
C SER A 109 32.41 9.30 7.92
N MET A 110 31.38 10.15 8.04
CA MET A 110 31.36 11.28 8.96
C MET A 110 30.82 10.92 10.36
N GLY A 111 30.50 9.64 10.60
CA GLY A 111 29.93 9.17 11.86
C GLY A 111 28.43 9.45 12.02
N ILE A 112 27.72 9.76 10.94
CA ILE A 112 26.27 10.02 10.96
C ILE A 112 25.53 8.69 10.80
N GLU A 113 24.65 8.39 11.73
CA GLU A 113 23.75 7.24 11.68
C GLU A 113 22.62 7.47 10.65
N ILE A 114 22.32 6.46 9.86
CA ILE A 114 21.33 6.55 8.78
C ILE A 114 20.02 5.92 9.23
N SER A 115 19.03 6.76 9.52
CA SER A 115 17.64 6.36 9.70
C SER A 115 16.88 6.63 8.41
N PHE A 116 16.75 5.60 7.57
CA PHE A 116 16.10 5.70 6.27
C PHE A 116 15.50 4.36 5.86
N THR A 117 14.22 4.38 5.49
CA THR A 117 13.53 3.33 4.74
C THR A 117 12.57 3.99 3.77
N MET A 118 12.46 3.46 2.56
CA MET A 118 11.57 4.01 1.53
C MET A 118 10.95 2.87 0.72
N ILE A 119 9.67 2.99 0.42
CA ILE A 119 8.99 2.14 -0.56
C ILE A 119 8.87 2.94 -1.85
N LEU A 120 9.16 2.32 -2.97
CA LEU A 120 8.90 2.89 -4.29
C LEU A 120 8.14 1.85 -5.13
N SER A 121 7.00 2.27 -5.68
CA SER A 121 6.12 1.38 -6.43
C SER A 121 5.63 2.01 -7.72
N SER A 122 5.34 1.20 -8.73
CA SER A 122 4.79 1.62 -10.01
C SER A 122 3.89 0.53 -10.61
N VAL A 123 3.05 0.92 -11.57
CA VAL A 123 2.29 0.00 -12.43
C VAL A 123 2.61 0.36 -13.86
N ASP A 124 3.04 -0.63 -14.64
CA ASP A 124 3.37 -0.40 -16.04
C ASP A 124 2.14 -0.37 -16.96
N PRO A 125 2.27 0.01 -18.24
CA PRO A 125 1.14 0.03 -19.18
C PRO A 125 0.48 -1.33 -19.43
N GLU A 126 1.16 -2.45 -19.15
CA GLU A 126 0.60 -3.81 -19.23
C GLU A 126 -0.15 -4.21 -17.95
N GLY A 127 -0.17 -3.33 -16.95
CA GLY A 127 -0.81 -3.59 -15.67
C GLY A 127 0.05 -4.37 -14.68
N LYS A 128 1.35 -4.55 -14.90
CA LYS A 128 2.20 -5.23 -13.91
C LYS A 128 2.63 -4.26 -12.81
N ALA A 129 2.33 -4.65 -11.58
CA ALA A 129 2.73 -3.89 -10.40
C ALA A 129 4.16 -4.24 -9.95
N SER A 130 4.93 -3.20 -9.65
CA SER A 130 6.27 -3.30 -9.07
C SER A 130 6.32 -2.56 -7.73
N ILE A 131 6.97 -3.18 -6.74
CA ILE A 131 7.18 -2.63 -5.40
C ILE A 131 8.62 -2.96 -5.02
N TYR A 132 9.36 -1.92 -4.61
CA TYR A 132 10.73 -1.99 -4.14
C TYR A 132 10.84 -1.38 -2.75
N HIS A 133 11.53 -2.07 -1.85
CA HIS A 133 11.83 -1.63 -0.50
C HIS A 133 13.30 -1.22 -0.41
N PHE A 134 13.55 0.06 -0.14
CA PHE A 134 14.87 0.62 0.10
C PHE A 134 15.19 0.64 1.59
N ASP A 135 16.37 0.13 1.95
CA ASP A 135 16.87 0.11 3.32
C ASP A 135 17.86 1.25 3.63
N SER A 136 18.38 1.27 4.87
CA SER A 136 19.35 2.27 5.35
C SER A 136 20.73 2.17 4.70
N ARG A 137 21.00 1.12 3.90
CA ARG A 137 22.19 1.01 3.07
C ARG A 137 22.00 1.70 1.73
N GLY A 138 20.76 2.01 1.35
CA GLY A 138 20.36 2.55 0.05
C GLY A 138 20.08 1.46 -0.98
N LEU A 139 20.04 0.19 -0.56
CA LEU A 139 19.77 -0.95 -1.43
C LEU A 139 18.27 -1.18 -1.56
N ALA A 140 17.82 -1.55 -2.75
CA ALA A 140 16.44 -1.85 -3.08
C ALA A 140 16.22 -3.36 -3.19
N GLU A 141 15.20 -3.85 -2.50
CA GLU A 141 14.72 -5.22 -2.60
C GLU A 141 13.37 -5.26 -3.33
N PRO A 142 13.22 -6.03 -4.42
CA PRO A 142 11.92 -6.23 -5.05
C PRO A 142 11.03 -7.13 -4.19
N VAL A 143 9.82 -6.66 -3.89
CA VAL A 143 8.88 -7.36 -2.98
C VAL A 143 7.49 -7.57 -3.57
N HIS A 144 7.31 -7.31 -4.87
CA HIS A 144 6.01 -7.34 -5.56
C HIS A 144 5.51 -8.74 -5.94
N ASP A 145 6.37 -9.74 -6.09
CA ASP A 145 5.92 -11.11 -6.36
C ASP A 145 5.87 -11.95 -5.09
N THR A 146 6.82 -11.72 -4.18
CA THR A 146 6.83 -12.34 -2.86
C THR A 146 7.44 -11.32 -1.89
N PRO A 147 6.68 -10.83 -0.88
CA PRO A 147 5.33 -11.24 -0.49
C PRO A 147 4.16 -10.50 -1.19
N GLY A 148 4.42 -9.58 -2.13
CA GLY A 148 3.40 -8.76 -2.77
C GLY A 148 3.10 -7.44 -2.05
N PHE A 149 3.81 -7.13 -0.96
CA PHE A 149 3.62 -5.91 -0.20
C PHE A 149 4.94 -5.39 0.36
N ALA A 150 4.94 -4.12 0.76
CA ALA A 150 5.98 -3.52 1.58
C ALA A 150 5.35 -2.76 2.76
N ILE A 151 5.97 -2.83 3.92
CA ILE A 151 5.52 -2.13 5.12
C ILE A 151 6.74 -1.58 5.85
N ILE A 152 6.74 -0.27 6.13
CA ILE A 152 7.87 0.42 6.76
C ILE A 152 7.43 1.29 7.93
N GLY A 153 8.42 1.69 8.74
CA GLY A 153 8.23 2.46 9.96
C GLY A 153 7.90 1.60 11.17
N SER A 154 7.83 2.23 12.36
CA SER A 154 7.62 1.54 13.64
C SER A 154 6.35 0.70 13.67
N GLY A 155 5.27 1.18 13.02
CA GLY A 155 3.98 0.50 12.93
C GLY A 155 4.03 -0.88 12.25
N SER A 156 5.08 -1.14 11.46
CA SER A 156 5.27 -2.43 10.80
C SER A 156 5.46 -3.57 11.81
N ILE A 157 6.26 -3.32 12.85
CA ILE A 157 6.64 -4.30 13.87
C ILE A 157 5.57 -4.38 14.95
N THR A 158 4.98 -3.25 15.35
CA THR A 158 4.01 -3.20 16.46
C THR A 158 2.68 -3.87 16.14
N GLY A 159 2.32 -4.02 14.86
CA GLY A 159 1.13 -4.81 14.51
C GLY A 159 0.85 -4.99 13.03
N GLY A 160 1.42 -4.15 12.16
CA GLY A 160 1.09 -4.19 10.73
C GLY A 160 1.37 -5.53 10.06
N LEU A 161 2.55 -6.13 10.30
CA LEU A 161 2.90 -7.45 9.77
C LEU A 161 2.02 -8.57 10.34
N LEU A 162 1.72 -8.50 11.64
CA LEU A 162 0.85 -9.48 12.30
C LEU A 162 -0.55 -9.47 11.68
N LEU A 163 -1.14 -8.29 11.54
CA LEU A 163 -2.49 -8.13 11.00
C LEU A 163 -2.58 -8.53 9.54
N LEU A 164 -1.58 -8.21 8.71
CA LEU A 164 -1.54 -8.68 7.32
C LEU A 164 -1.58 -10.21 7.23
N ARG A 165 -0.81 -10.90 8.08
CA ARG A 165 -0.80 -12.36 8.11
C ARG A 165 -2.08 -12.94 8.69
N LEU A 166 -2.57 -12.40 9.81
CA LEU A 166 -3.78 -12.86 10.48
C LEU A 166 -5.02 -12.74 9.58
N LEU A 167 -5.11 -11.64 8.83
CA LEU A 167 -6.23 -11.37 7.91
C LEU A 167 -6.07 -12.03 6.54
N GLY A 168 -5.04 -12.87 6.37
CA GLY A 168 -4.86 -13.69 5.17
C GLY A 168 -4.56 -12.88 3.91
N TYR A 169 -3.83 -11.76 4.01
CA TYR A 169 -3.42 -11.00 2.83
C TYR A 169 -2.71 -11.91 1.82
N SER A 170 -3.15 -11.85 0.57
CA SER A 170 -2.49 -12.47 -0.58
C SER A 170 -2.72 -11.60 -1.81
N PRO A 171 -1.68 -11.37 -2.65
CA PRO A 171 -1.84 -10.57 -3.86
C PRO A 171 -2.82 -11.19 -4.87
N SER A 172 -3.15 -12.47 -4.72
CA SER A 172 -4.03 -13.22 -5.62
C SER A 172 -5.51 -13.22 -5.22
N VAL A 173 -5.86 -12.72 -4.04
CA VAL A 173 -7.24 -12.71 -3.55
C VAL A 173 -7.89 -11.37 -3.88
N GLU A 174 -9.17 -11.36 -4.20
CA GLU A 174 -9.91 -10.12 -4.38
C GLU A 174 -10.51 -9.71 -3.02
N LEU A 175 -9.86 -8.76 -2.35
CA LEU A 175 -10.35 -8.14 -1.12
C LEU A 175 -10.57 -6.64 -1.33
N ASN A 176 -11.41 -6.03 -0.52
CA ASN A 176 -11.48 -4.58 -0.45
C ASN A 176 -10.24 -4.05 0.28
N TRP A 177 -9.21 -3.71 -0.49
CA TRP A 177 -7.89 -3.34 0.05
C TRP A 177 -7.84 -1.96 0.66
N GLY A 178 -8.70 -1.03 0.22
CA GLY A 178 -8.92 0.24 0.92
C GLY A 178 -9.42 0.01 2.34
N LEU A 179 -10.33 -0.94 2.51
CA LEU A 179 -10.83 -1.34 3.82
C LEU A 179 -9.79 -2.12 4.64
N LEU A 180 -9.04 -3.06 4.05
CA LEU A 180 -7.98 -3.80 4.76
C LEU A 180 -6.89 -2.86 5.27
N SER A 181 -6.41 -1.98 4.41
CA SER A 181 -5.36 -1.02 4.75
C SER A 181 -5.83 -0.03 5.82
N THR A 182 -7.08 0.45 5.74
CA THR A 182 -7.71 1.26 6.80
C THR A 182 -7.78 0.48 8.12
N PHE A 183 -8.21 -0.78 8.09
CA PHE A 183 -8.29 -1.64 9.28
C PHE A 183 -6.92 -1.78 9.95
N ILE A 184 -5.88 -2.09 9.17
CA ILE A 184 -4.51 -2.28 9.69
C ILE A 184 -4.01 -1.00 10.35
N VAL A 185 -4.10 0.15 9.67
CA VAL A 185 -3.59 1.42 10.21
C VAL A 185 -4.33 1.80 11.49
N ASP A 186 -5.65 1.66 11.52
CA ASP A 186 -6.45 2.01 12.71
C ASP A 186 -6.14 1.09 13.89
N MET A 187 -6.08 -0.24 13.68
CA MET A 187 -5.74 -1.17 14.76
C MET A 187 -4.32 -0.96 15.29
N VAL A 188 -3.35 -0.65 14.43
CA VAL A 188 -2.00 -0.31 14.89
C VAL A 188 -2.00 0.99 15.69
N SER A 189 -2.77 2.00 15.27
CA SER A 189 -2.85 3.29 15.97
C SER A 189 -3.47 3.22 17.37
N GLU A 190 -4.25 2.18 17.67
CA GLU A 190 -4.79 1.93 19.02
C GLU A 190 -3.71 1.42 19.99
N ILE A 191 -2.66 0.78 19.49
CA ILE A 191 -1.61 0.13 20.30
C ILE A 191 -0.34 0.99 20.32
N ASP A 192 0.03 1.55 19.17
CA ASP A 192 1.22 2.36 19.00
C ASP A 192 0.86 3.86 18.99
N PRO A 193 1.07 4.61 20.08
CA PRO A 193 0.72 6.03 20.15
C PRO A 193 1.51 6.89 19.17
N SER A 194 2.57 6.35 18.59
CA SER A 194 3.37 7.04 17.58
C SER A 194 2.80 6.94 16.16
N VAL A 195 1.80 6.07 15.96
CA VAL A 195 1.07 5.88 14.70
C VAL A 195 -0.28 6.61 14.81
N GLY A 196 -0.58 7.46 13.84
CA GLY A 196 -1.87 8.15 13.76
C GLY A 196 -2.98 7.22 13.25
N PRO A 197 -4.25 7.54 13.53
CA PRO A 197 -5.34 6.88 12.83
C PRO A 197 -5.27 7.20 11.32
N PHE A 198 -5.87 6.36 10.49
CA PHE A 198 -5.91 6.64 9.06
C PHE A 198 -6.82 7.84 8.79
N VAL A 199 -6.30 8.88 8.13
CA VAL A 199 -7.07 10.09 7.74
C VAL A 199 -7.20 10.24 6.23
N GLY A 200 -6.87 9.19 5.47
CA GLY A 200 -7.04 9.17 4.01
C GLY A 200 -5.77 9.42 3.19
N GLU A 201 -4.59 9.53 3.82
CA GLU A 201 -3.34 9.65 3.05
C GLU A 201 -3.06 8.36 2.26
N SER A 202 -3.45 8.36 1.00
CA SER A 202 -3.43 7.19 0.14
C SER A 202 -3.29 7.55 -1.33
N TRP A 203 -2.67 6.64 -2.08
CA TRP A 203 -2.49 6.74 -3.53
C TRP A 203 -2.62 5.36 -4.17
N LEU A 204 -3.51 5.26 -5.15
CA LEU A 204 -3.76 4.06 -5.94
C LEU A 204 -3.26 4.28 -7.36
N MET A 205 -2.37 3.40 -7.81
CA MET A 205 -1.89 3.33 -9.19
C MET A 205 -2.40 2.04 -9.84
N ARG A 206 -2.96 2.16 -11.04
CA ARG A 206 -3.59 1.04 -11.78
C ARG A 206 -3.73 1.36 -13.26
N VAL A 207 -4.03 0.36 -14.09
CA VAL A 207 -4.47 0.60 -15.47
C VAL A 207 -5.98 0.84 -15.51
N GLU A 208 -6.38 1.95 -16.11
CA GLU A 208 -7.76 2.37 -16.32
C GLU A 208 -7.92 2.87 -17.75
N ASN A 209 -8.90 2.33 -18.49
CA ASN A 209 -9.14 2.67 -19.90
C ASN A 209 -7.89 2.56 -20.79
N GLY A 210 -7.04 1.55 -20.54
CA GLY A 210 -5.81 1.30 -21.31
C GLY A 210 -4.66 2.26 -21.01
N ARG A 211 -4.76 3.08 -19.96
CA ARG A 211 -3.67 3.97 -19.50
C ARG A 211 -3.44 3.81 -18.02
N VAL A 212 -2.21 4.07 -17.58
CA VAL A 212 -1.90 4.10 -16.15
C VAL A 212 -2.52 5.35 -15.53
N ALA A 213 -3.32 5.15 -14.50
CA ALA A 213 -3.96 6.19 -13.71
C ALA A 213 -3.38 6.19 -12.28
N LEU A 214 -3.32 7.38 -11.68
CA LEU A 214 -2.87 7.59 -10.31
C LEU A 214 -3.85 8.53 -9.61
N GLY A 215 -4.40 8.11 -8.48
CA GLY A 215 -5.39 8.90 -7.75
C GLY A 215 -5.51 8.54 -6.27
N GLN A 216 -6.09 9.43 -5.49
CA GLN A 216 -6.32 9.22 -4.06
C GLN A 216 -7.66 8.51 -3.80
N ILE A 217 -7.77 7.88 -2.63
CA ILE A 217 -9.08 7.41 -2.14
C ILE A 217 -9.98 8.63 -1.91
N LYS A 218 -11.24 8.53 -2.34
CA LYS A 218 -12.25 9.59 -2.15
C LYS A 218 -12.66 9.68 -0.68
N GLU A 219 -13.05 10.88 -0.24
CA GLU A 219 -13.46 11.12 1.15
C GLU A 219 -14.70 10.30 1.54
N GLU A 220 -15.63 10.09 0.61
CA GLU A 220 -16.83 9.28 0.83
C GLU A 220 -16.46 7.82 1.10
N ALA A 221 -15.56 7.26 0.28
CA ALA A 221 -15.06 5.89 0.46
C ALA A 221 -14.32 5.73 1.80
N LEU A 222 -13.55 6.74 2.21
CA LEU A 222 -12.88 6.74 3.52
C LEU A 222 -13.88 6.66 4.68
N LYS A 223 -14.98 7.43 4.64
CA LYS A 223 -16.04 7.40 5.66
C LYS A 223 -16.68 6.02 5.75
N GLU A 224 -16.98 5.41 4.60
CA GLU A 224 -17.52 4.05 4.54
C GLU A 224 -16.55 3.03 5.12
N PHE A 225 -15.27 3.11 4.77
CA PHE A 225 -14.25 2.19 5.31
C PHE A 225 -14.14 2.30 6.82
N LYS A 226 -14.16 3.51 7.39
CA LYS A 226 -14.12 3.71 8.84
C LYS A 226 -15.29 3.03 9.56
N GLU A 227 -16.49 3.18 9.05
CA GLU A 227 -17.67 2.53 9.64
C GLU A 227 -17.62 1.00 9.51
N GLN A 228 -17.13 0.50 8.37
CA GLN A 228 -16.92 -0.93 8.15
C GLN A 228 -15.81 -1.50 9.05
N VAL A 229 -14.73 -0.77 9.29
CA VAL A 229 -13.65 -1.17 10.22
C VAL A 229 -14.19 -1.35 11.63
N ARG A 230 -14.98 -0.39 12.12
CA ARG A 230 -15.63 -0.47 13.45
C ARG A 230 -16.46 -1.75 13.58
N LYS A 231 -17.33 -2.01 12.61
CA LYS A 231 -18.17 -3.22 12.58
C LYS A 231 -17.35 -4.50 12.46
N ARG A 232 -16.31 -4.53 11.62
CA ARG A 232 -15.44 -5.72 11.46
C ARG A 232 -14.69 -6.05 12.73
N LYS A 233 -14.23 -5.03 13.47
CA LYS A 233 -13.59 -5.23 14.77
C LYS A 233 -14.53 -5.92 15.76
N GLU A 234 -15.77 -5.42 15.88
CA GLU A 234 -16.81 -6.02 16.72
C GLU A 234 -17.10 -7.47 16.29
N LEU A 235 -17.27 -7.71 14.98
CA LEU A 235 -17.52 -9.05 14.46
C LEU A 235 -16.37 -10.03 14.71
N ILE A 236 -15.11 -9.59 14.66
CA ILE A 236 -13.96 -10.44 15.01
C ILE A 236 -14.02 -10.84 16.48
N GLN A 237 -14.36 -9.92 17.38
CA GLN A 237 -14.48 -10.21 18.81
C GLN A 237 -15.62 -11.19 19.09
N GLU A 238 -16.78 -10.98 18.47
CA GLU A 238 -17.92 -11.89 18.57
C GLU A 238 -17.61 -13.27 18.00
N LEU A 239 -16.86 -13.35 16.89
CA LEU A 239 -16.43 -14.62 16.32
C LEU A 239 -15.53 -15.40 17.29
N MET A 240 -14.57 -14.73 17.93
CA MET A 240 -13.71 -15.36 18.93
C MET A 240 -14.54 -15.91 20.10
N PHE A 241 -15.49 -15.12 20.60
CA PHE A 241 -16.40 -15.56 21.65
C PHE A 241 -17.29 -16.73 21.21
N LEU A 242 -17.75 -16.73 19.96
CA LEU A 242 -18.56 -17.81 19.42
C LEU A 242 -17.77 -19.13 19.36
N CYS A 243 -16.49 -19.08 19.02
CA CYS A 243 -15.59 -20.24 19.10
C CYS A 243 -15.48 -20.78 20.53
N ASP A 244 -15.36 -19.91 21.54
CA ASP A 244 -15.31 -20.32 22.95
C ASP A 244 -16.60 -21.01 23.43
N VAL A 245 -17.76 -20.63 22.87
CA VAL A 245 -19.08 -21.15 23.26
C VAL A 245 -19.46 -22.43 22.53
N LEU A 246 -19.23 -22.50 21.22
CA LEU A 246 -19.68 -23.60 20.35
C LEU A 246 -18.57 -24.58 19.95
N GLY A 247 -17.32 -24.19 20.09
CA GLY A 247 -16.17 -24.88 19.49
C GLY A 247 -15.98 -24.52 18.01
N GLU A 248 -14.75 -24.62 17.55
CA GLU A 248 -14.33 -24.18 16.21
C GLU A 248 -15.04 -24.94 15.09
N ASP A 249 -15.26 -26.24 15.23
CA ASP A 249 -15.87 -27.09 14.19
C ASP A 249 -17.32 -26.67 13.88
N GLU A 250 -18.10 -26.28 14.90
CA GLU A 250 -19.47 -25.83 14.70
C GLU A 250 -19.51 -24.42 14.11
N VAL A 251 -18.59 -23.54 14.52
CA VAL A 251 -18.44 -22.21 13.94
C VAL A 251 -18.05 -22.30 12.46
N GLU A 252 -17.11 -23.17 12.10
CA GLU A 252 -16.69 -23.39 10.72
C GLU A 252 -17.87 -23.81 9.84
N LYS A 253 -18.72 -24.75 10.30
CA LYS A 253 -19.93 -25.17 9.57
C LYS A 253 -20.89 -24.00 9.32
N VAL A 254 -21.09 -23.15 10.31
CA VAL A 254 -21.94 -21.95 10.18
C VAL A 254 -21.37 -20.98 9.16
N ILE A 255 -20.05 -20.75 9.18
CA ILE A 255 -19.38 -19.86 8.22
C ILE A 255 -19.47 -20.42 6.79
N LEU A 256 -19.13 -21.70 6.59
CA LEU A 256 -19.12 -22.33 5.26
C LEU A 256 -20.53 -22.44 4.64
N SER A 257 -21.56 -22.74 5.45
CA SER A 257 -22.95 -22.75 4.97
C SER A 257 -23.43 -21.36 4.56
N SER A 258 -23.00 -20.32 5.27
CA SER A 258 -23.33 -18.93 4.93
C SER A 258 -22.64 -18.48 3.64
N LEU A 259 -21.37 -18.85 3.45
CA LEU A 259 -20.61 -18.53 2.24
C LEU A 259 -21.15 -19.23 0.99
N THR A 260 -21.55 -20.49 1.11
CA THR A 260 -22.13 -21.26 -0.01
C THR A 260 -23.54 -20.77 -0.37
N GLY A 261 -24.34 -20.34 0.61
CA GLY A 261 -25.64 -19.72 0.37
C GLY A 261 -25.55 -18.35 -0.34
N ALA A 262 -24.47 -17.59 -0.12
CA ALA A 262 -24.26 -16.29 -0.77
C ALA A 262 -23.82 -16.39 -2.25
N GLY A 263 -23.24 -17.53 -2.66
CA GLY A 263 -22.79 -17.76 -4.04
C GLY A 263 -23.88 -18.25 -5.02
N GLY A 264 -25.11 -18.45 -4.56
CA GLY A 264 -26.20 -19.04 -5.35
C GLY A 264 -27.20 -18.05 -5.97
N ASN A 265 -27.00 -16.74 -5.84
CA ASN A 265 -28.01 -15.72 -6.18
C ASN A 265 -27.67 -14.82 -7.39
N GLU A 266 -26.78 -15.27 -8.29
CA GLU A 266 -26.53 -14.61 -9.59
C GLU A 266 -26.92 -15.52 -10.78
N GLY A 267 -28.20 -15.91 -10.84
CA GLY A 267 -28.67 -16.79 -11.91
C GLY A 267 -30.18 -16.86 -12.03
N HIS A 268 -30.81 -15.75 -12.43
CA HIS A 268 -31.97 -15.68 -13.34
C HIS A 268 -32.72 -14.36 -13.14
N GLU A 269 -32.40 -13.37 -13.96
CA GLU A 269 -33.39 -12.44 -14.52
C GLU A 269 -32.76 -11.80 -15.76
N GLY A 270 -32.93 -12.49 -16.87
CA GLY A 270 -32.47 -12.07 -18.18
C GLY A 270 -33.47 -12.55 -19.22
N ASP A 271 -34.74 -12.22 -19.02
CA ASP A 271 -35.72 -12.19 -20.08
C ASP A 271 -36.55 -10.91 -19.98
N ASP A 272 -36.56 -10.21 -21.12
CA ASP A 272 -37.60 -9.29 -21.55
C ASP A 272 -37.56 -7.82 -21.04
N LYS A 273 -36.95 -6.94 -21.85
CA LYS A 273 -37.60 -5.79 -22.56
C LYS A 273 -36.71 -4.55 -22.71
N GLY A 274 -36.35 -4.26 -23.96
CA GLY A 274 -36.86 -3.07 -24.64
C GLY A 274 -36.18 -1.71 -24.46
N GLN A 275 -35.53 -1.28 -25.54
CA GLN A 275 -35.62 0.04 -26.17
C GLN A 275 -34.94 1.27 -25.52
N SER A 276 -34.08 1.86 -26.36
CA SER A 276 -33.66 3.27 -26.51
C SER A 276 -32.30 3.66 -25.92
#